data_AF-C9Z8M2-F1
#
_entry.id   AF-C9Z8M2-F1
#
_cell.length_a   1.000
_cell.length_b   1.000
_cell.length_c   1.000
_cell.angle_alpha   90.00
_cell.angle_beta   90.00
_cell.angle_gamma   90.00
#
_symmetry.space_group_name_H-M   'P 1'
#
loop_
_entity.id
_entity.type
_entity.pdbx_description
1 polymer ?
#
loop_
_entity_poly.entity_id
_entity_poly.type
_entity_poly.pdbx_seq_one_letter_code
_entity_poly.pdbx_strand_id
1 'polypeptide(L)'
;MVTWKGTESVVTSVGPPPDPTAIPTPAPTPALVPRRATALPPVRPSAPSRVTVCRDCCCGTPKLPGVDHEGQTARLRASVPTRVSTCLDACDQANVVVVQPSAAGRAAGARPVWLGLVNDTDATEDIVSWVRSGGPGVAPMPPILDLYLFTPPHRRPTP
;
A
#
# COMPACT_ATOMS: atom_id res chain seq x y z
N MET A 1 1.14 -67.44 -50.91
CA MET A 1 1.55 -67.88 -49.55
C MET A 1 0.48 -67.45 -48.57
N VAL A 2 -0.39 -68.35 -48.13
CA VAL A 2 -1.31 -68.09 -47.02
C VAL A 2 -1.02 -69.17 -45.99
N THR A 3 -0.31 -68.79 -44.93
CA THR A 3 0.14 -69.70 -43.87
C THR A 3 -0.90 -69.76 -42.76
N TRP A 4 -1.31 -70.99 -42.45
CA TRP A 4 -2.18 -71.43 -41.37
C TRP A 4 -1.47 -71.38 -40.01
N LYS A 5 -2.13 -70.87 -38.95
CA LYS A 5 -2.07 -71.30 -37.52
C LYS A 5 -3.36 -70.77 -36.86
N GLY A 6 -4.22 -71.55 -36.21
CA GLY A 6 -3.98 -72.54 -35.16
C GLY A 6 -4.66 -71.98 -33.90
N THR A 7 -5.86 -72.46 -33.58
CA THR A 7 -6.65 -71.99 -32.43
C THR A 7 -6.22 -72.73 -31.16
N GLU A 8 -5.60 -72.02 -30.20
CA GLU A 8 -5.40 -72.52 -28.84
C GLU A 8 -6.68 -72.27 -28.01
N SER A 9 -7.25 -73.36 -27.48
CA SER A 9 -8.39 -73.30 -26.57
C SER A 9 -7.89 -72.99 -25.15
N VAL A 10 -8.15 -71.79 -24.66
CA VAL A 10 -7.93 -71.43 -23.26
C VAL A 10 -9.08 -71.96 -22.43
N VAL A 11 -8.84 -73.03 -21.68
CA VAL A 11 -9.78 -73.54 -20.66
C VAL A 11 -9.72 -72.58 -19.48
N THR A 12 -10.74 -71.73 -19.32
CA THR A 12 -10.85 -70.85 -18.15
C THR A 12 -11.60 -71.61 -17.06
N SER A 13 -10.89 -72.13 -16.07
CA SER A 13 -11.51 -72.66 -14.85
C SER A 13 -12.11 -71.50 -14.05
N VAL A 14 -13.43 -71.46 -13.93
CA VAL A 14 -14.13 -70.49 -13.08
C VAL A 14 -14.12 -71.05 -11.66
N GLY A 15 -13.41 -70.37 -10.74
CA GLY A 15 -13.46 -70.69 -9.31
C GLY A 15 -14.86 -70.46 -8.72
N PRO A 16 -15.20 -71.11 -7.59
CA PRO A 16 -16.51 -70.96 -6.96
C PRO A 16 -16.78 -69.50 -6.55
N PRO A 17 -18.06 -69.08 -6.53
CA PRO A 17 -18.44 -67.71 -6.17
C PRO A 17 -18.07 -67.39 -4.70
N PRO A 18 -17.70 -66.14 -4.39
CA PRO A 18 -17.39 -65.73 -3.02
C PRO A 18 -18.62 -65.83 -2.10
N ASP A 19 -18.38 -66.16 -0.84
CA ASP A 19 -19.41 -66.26 0.21
C ASP A 19 -20.09 -64.90 0.44
N PRO A 20 -21.42 -64.78 0.25
CA PRO A 20 -22.14 -63.51 0.36
C PRO A 20 -22.22 -62.97 1.80
N THR A 21 -21.71 -63.71 2.78
CA THR A 21 -21.79 -63.35 4.21
C THR A 21 -20.49 -62.73 4.76
N ALA A 22 -19.43 -62.64 3.94
CA ALA A 22 -18.15 -62.08 4.37
C ALA A 22 -18.24 -60.55 4.48
N ILE A 23 -18.29 -60.03 5.72
CA ILE A 23 -18.21 -58.59 5.99
C ILE A 23 -16.73 -58.15 5.87
N PRO A 24 -16.39 -57.22 4.96
CA PRO A 24 -15.01 -56.74 4.85
C PRO A 24 -14.63 -55.92 6.09
N THR A 25 -13.52 -56.28 6.73
CA THR A 25 -12.96 -55.53 7.86
C THR A 25 -12.56 -54.11 7.41
N PRO A 26 -12.96 -53.04 8.12
CA PRO A 26 -12.57 -51.69 7.74
C PRO A 26 -11.06 -51.48 7.92
N ALA A 27 -10.43 -50.86 6.93
CA ALA A 27 -9.02 -50.47 7.02
C ALA A 27 -8.81 -49.41 8.12
N PRO A 28 -7.67 -49.41 8.82
CA PRO A 28 -7.40 -48.42 9.87
C PRO A 28 -7.31 -47.01 9.27
N THR A 29 -7.99 -46.06 9.90
CA THR A 29 -7.95 -44.64 9.52
C THR A 29 -6.55 -44.07 9.80
N PRO A 30 -5.87 -43.43 8.84
CA PRO A 30 -4.57 -42.83 9.11
C PRO A 30 -4.72 -41.70 10.12
N ALA A 31 -3.88 -41.70 11.16
CA ALA A 31 -3.86 -40.64 12.15
C ALA A 31 -3.46 -39.31 11.49
N LEU A 32 -4.26 -38.26 11.72
CA LEU A 32 -3.99 -36.92 11.22
C LEU A 32 -2.78 -36.34 11.97
N VAL A 33 -1.67 -36.12 11.29
CA VAL A 33 -0.48 -35.45 11.87
C VAL A 33 -0.76 -33.95 11.97
N PRO A 34 -0.69 -33.32 13.14
CA PRO A 34 -0.92 -31.88 13.26
C PRO A 34 0.17 -31.12 12.53
N ARG A 35 -0.22 -30.24 11.60
CA ARG A 35 0.71 -29.34 10.91
C ARG A 35 1.31 -28.36 11.92
N ARG A 36 2.64 -28.26 11.94
CA ARG A 36 3.38 -27.28 12.74
C ARG A 36 2.95 -25.88 12.32
N ALA A 37 2.34 -25.11 13.22
CA ALA A 37 1.91 -23.75 12.96
C ALA A 37 3.14 -22.86 12.69
N THR A 38 3.18 -22.25 11.50
CA THR A 38 4.18 -21.23 11.19
C THR A 38 3.85 -19.98 11.99
N ALA A 39 4.82 -19.45 12.75
CA ALA A 39 4.65 -18.18 13.45
C ALA A 39 4.34 -17.06 12.44
N LEU A 40 3.33 -16.23 12.75
CA LEU A 40 3.05 -15.06 11.92
C LEU A 40 4.25 -14.10 11.94
N PRO A 41 4.61 -13.50 10.80
CA PRO A 41 5.65 -12.48 10.76
C PRO A 41 5.28 -11.30 11.67
N PRO A 42 6.27 -10.61 12.27
CA PRO A 42 6.00 -9.44 13.10
C PRO A 42 5.24 -8.38 12.30
N VAL A 43 4.15 -7.88 12.88
CA VAL A 43 3.37 -6.78 12.31
C VAL A 43 4.27 -5.54 12.29
N ARG A 44 4.63 -5.08 11.09
CA ARG A 44 5.28 -3.78 10.94
C ARG A 44 4.23 -2.70 11.22
N PRO A 45 4.54 -1.68 12.06
CA PRO A 45 3.62 -0.58 12.26
C PRO A 45 3.30 0.06 10.91
N SER A 46 2.02 0.35 10.69
CA SER A 46 1.55 0.93 9.44
C SER A 46 2.17 2.31 9.23
N ALA A 47 2.60 2.62 8.00
CA ALA A 47 3.28 3.87 7.74
C ALA A 47 2.33 5.06 8.01
N PRO A 48 2.73 6.05 8.83
CA PRO A 48 1.88 7.21 9.12
C PRO A 48 1.76 8.14 7.91
N SER A 49 0.80 9.07 7.97
CA SER A 49 0.78 10.22 7.06
C SER A 49 1.99 11.11 7.35
N ARG A 50 2.51 11.77 6.32
CA ARG A 50 3.72 12.58 6.41
C ARG A 50 3.68 13.75 5.46
N VAL A 51 4.47 14.79 5.73
CA VAL A 51 4.57 16.00 4.92
C VAL A 51 5.88 15.99 4.12
N THR A 52 5.83 16.43 2.86
CA THR A 52 7.02 16.82 2.10
C THR A 52 6.93 18.30 1.75
N VAL A 53 7.98 19.06 2.01
CA VAL A 53 7.98 20.50 1.77
C VAL A 53 9.12 20.92 0.84
N CYS A 54 8.80 21.78 -0.14
CA CYS A 54 9.74 22.30 -1.12
C CYS A 54 10.49 23.51 -0.58
N ARG A 55 11.83 23.51 -0.63
CA ARG A 55 12.67 24.54 -0.01
C ARG A 55 13.85 25.07 -0.83
N ASP A 56 13.99 24.68 -2.09
CA ASP A 56 15.05 25.22 -2.96
C ASP A 56 14.56 26.41 -3.82
N CYS A 57 15.41 26.79 -4.78
CA CYS A 57 15.52 28.01 -5.59
C CYS A 57 14.27 28.80 -5.94
N CYS A 58 13.09 28.16 -6.04
CA CYS A 58 11.85 28.81 -6.45
C CYS A 58 10.72 28.73 -5.41
N CYS A 59 10.89 28.08 -4.26
CA CYS A 59 9.80 27.90 -3.29
C CYS A 59 10.09 28.48 -1.88
N GLY A 60 11.29 29.04 -1.68
CA GLY A 60 11.71 29.64 -0.40
C GLY A 60 11.63 31.16 -0.37
N THR A 61 12.21 31.73 0.71
CA THR A 61 12.24 33.17 1.04
C THR A 61 12.54 34.13 -0.12
N PRO A 62 13.43 33.82 -1.09
CA PRO A 62 13.66 34.71 -2.23
C PRO A 62 12.43 34.96 -3.11
N LYS A 63 11.53 33.97 -3.28
CA LYS A 63 10.31 34.13 -4.10
C LYS A 63 9.19 34.83 -3.33
N LEU A 64 9.14 34.63 -2.02
CA LEU A 64 8.10 35.17 -1.13
C LEU A 64 8.75 35.89 0.06
N PRO A 65 9.26 37.12 -0.14
CA PRO A 65 9.78 37.93 0.95
C PRO A 65 8.69 38.16 2.02
N GLY A 66 9.06 38.04 3.29
CA GLY A 66 8.14 38.23 4.42
C GLY A 66 7.47 36.95 4.93
N VAL A 67 7.58 35.82 4.22
CA VAL A 67 7.13 34.52 4.72
C VAL A 67 8.28 33.83 5.46
N ASP A 68 8.02 33.41 6.71
CA ASP A 68 8.98 32.67 7.53
C ASP A 68 9.01 31.17 7.17
N HIS A 69 9.72 30.85 6.09
CA HIS A 69 9.85 29.47 5.61
C HIS A 69 10.64 28.57 6.57
N GLU A 70 11.62 29.13 7.29
CA GLU A 70 12.42 28.39 8.26
C GLU A 70 11.59 28.01 9.48
N GLY A 71 10.86 28.98 10.05
CA GLY A 71 9.91 28.76 11.13
C GLY A 71 8.83 27.75 10.76
N GLN A 72 8.24 27.87 9.56
CA GLN A 72 7.27 26.88 9.07
C GLN A 72 7.88 25.47 9.01
N THR A 73 9.11 25.34 8.49
CA THR A 73 9.78 24.03 8.38
C THR A 73 10.09 23.45 9.75
N ALA A 74 10.57 24.28 10.68
CA ALA A 74 10.83 23.88 12.06
C ALA A 74 9.54 23.41 12.75
N ARG A 75 8.44 24.16 12.58
CA ARG A 75 7.12 23.83 13.11
C ARG A 75 6.61 22.49 12.60
N LEU A 76 6.69 22.25 11.28
CA LEU A 76 6.29 20.97 10.67
C LEU A 76 7.13 19.80 11.21
N ARG A 77 8.45 19.94 11.25
CA ARG A 77 9.37 18.90 11.77
C ARG A 77 9.14 18.56 13.24
N ALA A 78 8.81 19.55 14.05
CA ALA A 78 8.49 19.34 15.47
C ALA A 78 7.13 18.64 15.66
N SER A 79 6.23 18.75 14.69
CA SER A 79 4.83 18.37 14.88
C SER A 79 4.42 17.05 14.22
N VAL A 80 4.99 16.75 13.04
CA VAL A 80 4.64 15.61 12.19
C VAL A 80 5.84 15.10 11.39
N PRO A 81 5.84 13.82 10.93
CA PRO A 81 6.90 13.32 10.05
C PRO A 81 7.04 14.19 8.80
N THR A 82 8.20 14.83 8.64
CA THR A 82 8.43 15.84 7.61
C THR A 82 9.70 15.58 6.83
N ARG A 83 9.60 15.57 5.50
CA ARG A 83 10.73 15.55 4.57
C ARG A 83 10.88 16.91 3.91
N VAL A 84 12.11 17.39 3.77
CA VAL A 84 12.40 18.54 2.91
C VAL A 84 12.85 18.02 1.55
N SER A 85 12.23 18.51 0.48
CA SER A 85 12.73 18.34 -0.88
C SER A 85 13.41 19.61 -1.35
N THR A 86 14.41 19.45 -2.20
CA THR A 86 14.98 20.58 -2.93
C THR A 86 13.92 21.14 -3.89
N CYS A 87 13.50 20.37 -4.89
CA CYS A 87 12.46 20.75 -5.85
C CYS A 87 11.29 19.74 -5.90
N LEU A 88 10.08 20.23 -6.20
CA LEU A 88 8.89 19.41 -6.53
C LEU A 88 8.35 19.69 -7.94
N ASP A 89 9.12 20.40 -8.77
CA ASP A 89 8.81 20.81 -10.14
C ASP A 89 7.51 21.61 -10.31
N ALA A 90 7.00 22.17 -9.20
CA ALA A 90 5.79 22.98 -9.12
C ALA A 90 6.12 24.45 -8.78
N CYS A 91 7.15 24.99 -9.43
CA CYS A 91 7.72 26.29 -9.07
C CYS A 91 6.69 27.43 -9.09
N ASP A 92 5.72 27.41 -10.01
CA ASP A 92 4.71 28.47 -10.14
C ASP A 92 3.77 28.58 -8.95
N GLN A 93 3.63 27.52 -8.16
CA GLN A 93 2.73 27.47 -7.01
C GLN A 93 3.33 28.10 -5.75
N ALA A 94 4.67 28.18 -5.66
CA ALA A 94 5.43 28.66 -4.50
C ALA A 94 5.08 27.96 -3.17
N ASN A 95 6.03 27.93 -2.23
CA ASN A 95 5.87 27.34 -0.89
C ASN A 95 5.04 26.03 -0.86
N VAL A 96 5.43 25.06 -1.69
CA VAL A 96 4.65 23.84 -1.91
C VAL A 96 4.80 22.87 -0.74
N VAL A 97 3.67 22.38 -0.24
CA VAL A 97 3.55 21.35 0.79
C VAL A 97 2.75 20.17 0.23
N VAL A 98 3.28 18.96 0.36
CA VAL A 98 2.62 17.72 -0.09
C VAL A 98 2.31 16.86 1.11
N VAL A 99 1.02 16.59 1.33
CA VAL A 99 0.54 15.68 2.37
C VAL A 99 0.42 14.29 1.78
N GLN A 100 1.27 13.38 2.26
CA GLN A 100 1.32 12.00 1.80
C GLN A 100 0.41 11.14 2.67
N PRO A 101 -0.45 10.27 2.07
CA PRO A 101 -1.35 9.42 2.82
C PRO A 101 -0.60 8.43 3.71
N SER A 102 -1.25 7.98 4.78
CA SER A 102 -0.83 6.83 5.58
C SER A 102 -1.00 5.52 4.79
N ALA A 103 -0.55 4.39 5.35
CA ALA A 103 -0.82 3.09 4.76
C ALA A 103 -2.33 2.80 4.68
N ALA A 104 -3.09 3.15 5.72
CA ALA A 104 -4.55 3.04 5.73
C ALA A 104 -5.20 3.94 4.67
N GLY A 105 -4.76 5.20 4.56
CA GLY A 105 -5.25 6.11 3.52
C GLY A 105 -4.98 5.58 2.11
N ARG A 106 -3.78 5.02 1.85
CA ARG A 106 -3.49 4.38 0.55
C ARG A 106 -4.37 3.17 0.28
N ALA A 107 -4.63 2.34 1.29
CA ALA A 107 -5.52 1.19 1.16
C ALA A 107 -6.96 1.61 0.85
N ALA A 108 -7.39 2.77 1.36
CA ALA A 108 -8.65 3.42 1.00
C ALA A 108 -8.62 4.17 -0.34
N GLY A 109 -7.53 4.07 -1.11
CA GLY A 109 -7.39 4.70 -2.43
C GLY A 109 -6.88 6.14 -2.44
N ALA A 110 -6.51 6.70 -1.28
CA ALA A 110 -6.04 8.08 -1.20
C ALA A 110 -4.73 8.31 -1.97
N ARG A 111 -4.64 9.49 -2.58
CA ARG A 111 -3.45 9.98 -3.27
C ARG A 111 -2.80 11.11 -2.46
N PRO A 112 -1.52 11.45 -2.72
CA PRO A 112 -0.92 12.64 -2.15
C PRO A 112 -1.72 13.89 -2.51
N VAL A 113 -1.89 14.78 -1.53
CA VAL A 113 -2.55 16.07 -1.71
C VAL A 113 -1.48 17.15 -1.81
N TRP A 114 -1.64 18.04 -2.79
CA TRP A 114 -0.67 19.06 -3.16
C TRP A 114 -1.23 20.44 -2.84
N LEU A 115 -0.50 21.18 -2.01
CA LEU A 115 -0.89 22.48 -1.50
C LEU A 115 0.18 23.51 -1.89
N GLY A 116 -0.20 24.56 -2.58
CA GLY A 116 0.65 25.69 -2.97
C GLY A 116 0.35 26.92 -2.11
N LEU A 117 1.22 27.92 -2.14
CA LEU A 117 0.99 29.21 -1.46
C LEU A 117 0.67 29.08 0.05
N VAL A 118 1.21 28.07 0.73
CA VAL A 118 0.95 27.82 2.16
C VAL A 118 1.73 28.80 3.04
N ASN A 119 1.48 30.08 2.86
CA ASN A 119 2.25 31.18 3.44
C ASN A 119 1.74 31.60 4.82
N ASP A 120 0.51 31.20 5.13
CA ASP A 120 -0.15 31.48 6.40
C ASP A 120 0.24 30.44 7.46
N THR A 121 0.41 30.91 8.71
CA THR A 121 0.69 30.03 9.85
C THR A 121 -0.53 29.15 10.16
N ASP A 122 -1.75 29.65 10.03
CA ASP A 122 -2.98 28.91 10.31
C ASP A 122 -3.13 27.74 9.34
N ALA A 123 -2.85 27.94 8.05
CA ALA A 123 -2.83 26.86 7.07
C ALA A 123 -1.79 25.78 7.40
N THR A 124 -0.65 26.17 7.99
CA THR A 124 0.36 25.22 8.48
C THR A 124 -0.18 24.38 9.64
N GLU A 125 -0.90 25.01 10.57
CA GLU A 125 -1.51 24.32 11.71
C GLU A 125 -2.65 23.39 11.29
N ASP A 126 -3.46 23.78 10.31
CA ASP A 126 -4.49 22.93 9.74
C ASP A 126 -3.90 21.67 9.09
N ILE A 127 -2.78 21.82 8.37
CA ILE A 127 -2.04 20.66 7.83
C ILE A 127 -1.53 19.75 8.96
N VAL A 128 -0.96 20.33 10.03
CA VAL A 128 -0.47 19.57 11.19
C VAL A 128 -1.61 18.79 11.84
N SER A 129 -2.73 19.46 12.12
CA SER A 129 -3.92 18.87 12.72
C SER A 129 -4.49 17.74 11.86
N TRP A 130 -4.56 17.96 10.55
CA TRP A 130 -5.07 16.97 9.61
C TRP A 130 -4.17 15.73 9.52
N VAL A 131 -2.85 15.91 9.45
CA VAL A 131 -1.88 14.80 9.43
C VAL A 131 -1.94 13.99 10.73
N ARG A 132 -2.06 14.65 11.88
CA ARG A 132 -2.26 13.98 13.19
C ARG A 132 -3.56 13.19 13.26
N SER A 133 -4.59 13.67 12.59
CA SER A 133 -5.89 12.98 12.47
C SER A 133 -5.86 11.80 11.48
N GLY A 134 -4.74 11.58 10.80
CA GLY A 134 -4.52 10.45 9.87
C GLY A 134 -4.32 10.87 8.40
N GLY A 135 -4.58 12.13 8.08
CA GLY A 135 -4.34 12.72 6.76
C GLY A 135 -5.28 12.19 5.66
N PRO A 136 -4.86 12.34 4.38
CA PRO A 136 -5.69 12.00 3.21
C PRO A 136 -6.26 10.59 3.25
N GLY A 137 -7.58 10.48 3.06
CA GLY A 137 -8.34 9.24 3.04
C GLY A 137 -8.60 8.58 4.39
N VAL A 138 -8.12 9.17 5.49
CA VAL A 138 -8.43 8.74 6.85
C VAL A 138 -9.23 9.80 7.59
N ALA A 139 -8.79 11.06 7.51
CA ALA A 139 -9.52 12.21 8.02
C ALA A 139 -9.96 13.12 6.86
N PRO A 140 -11.14 13.77 6.97
CA PRO A 140 -11.55 14.76 5.99
C PRO A 140 -10.53 15.91 5.95
N MET A 141 -10.27 16.42 4.74
CA MET A 141 -9.41 17.59 4.59
C MET A 141 -10.14 18.81 5.17
N PRO A 142 -9.50 19.65 5.99
CA PRO A 142 -10.08 20.92 6.42
C PRO A 142 -10.51 21.75 5.20
N PRO A 143 -11.76 22.26 5.14
CA PRO A 143 -12.27 22.97 3.95
C PRO A 143 -11.43 24.20 3.55
N ILE A 144 -10.80 24.87 4.51
CA ILE A 144 -9.91 26.00 4.22
C ILE A 144 -8.70 25.61 3.35
N LEU A 145 -8.27 24.34 3.42
CA LEU A 145 -7.18 23.84 2.59
C LEU A 145 -7.56 23.71 1.11
N ASP A 146 -8.85 23.76 0.77
CA ASP A 146 -9.30 23.80 -0.63
C ASP A 146 -8.75 25.03 -1.37
N LEU A 147 -8.51 26.14 -0.66
CA LEU A 147 -7.93 27.36 -1.24
C LEU A 147 -6.48 27.19 -1.71
N TYR A 148 -5.79 26.17 -1.21
CA TYR A 148 -4.37 25.90 -1.48
C TYR A 148 -4.18 24.72 -2.44
N LEU A 149 -5.25 23.99 -2.76
CA LEU A 149 -5.20 22.82 -3.63
C LEU A 149 -4.76 23.20 -5.05
N PHE A 150 -3.84 22.41 -5.59
CA PHE A 150 -3.54 22.45 -7.01
C PHE A 150 -3.21 21.07 -7.57
N THR A 151 -3.35 20.93 -8.89
CA THR A 151 -3.00 19.69 -9.59
C THR A 151 -1.48 19.60 -9.73
N PRO A 152 -0.83 18.51 -9.26
CA PRO A 152 0.61 18.37 -9.40
C PRO A 152 1.05 18.43 -10.87
N PRO A 153 2.24 18.95 -11.15
CA PRO A 153 2.82 18.89 -12.49
C PRO A 153 2.95 17.43 -12.92
N HIS A 154 2.73 17.17 -14.21
CA HIS A 154 3.04 15.85 -14.77
C HIS A 154 4.52 15.55 -14.53
N ARG A 155 4.81 14.38 -13.97
CA ARG A 155 6.20 13.92 -13.88
C ARG A 155 6.77 13.85 -15.29
N ARG A 156 7.75 14.69 -15.59
CA ARG A 156 8.59 14.46 -16.76
C ARG A 156 9.43 13.21 -16.48
N PRO A 157 9.46 12.22 -17.40
CA PRO A 157 10.44 11.14 -17.31
C PRO A 157 11.84 11.74 -17.26
N THR A 158 12.69 11.22 -16.39
CA THR A 158 14.12 11.56 -16.43
C THR A 158 14.68 11.13 -17.80
N PRO A 159 15.43 11.99 -18.51
CA PRO A 159 16.10 11.61 -19.76
C PRO A 159 17.01 10.39 -19.60
#